data_AF-V6MBX7-F1
#
_entry.id   AF-V6MBX7-F1
#
_cell.length_a   1.000
_cell.length_b   1.000
_cell.length_c   1.000
_cell.angle_alpha   90.00
_cell.angle_beta   90.00
_cell.angle_gamma   90.00
#
_symmetry.space_group_name_H-M   'P 1'
#
loop_
_entity.id
_entity.type
_entity.pdbx_description
1 polymer ?
#
loop_
_entity_poly.entity_id
_entity_poly.type
_entity_poly.pdbx_seq_one_letter_code
_entity_poly.pdbx_strand_id
1 'polypeptide(L)'
;MYFSQEDVDFIQNSLDNLHILKLLHDDGFDISTIEHWIEDSAYHYTRDYGYSLFYSTLDFLFTGVTEEDCSGSQYNMYKFVLQDDTIQKCINIYSLPELQKKLQSYLVTQYDPFGGAELILTLKEDGLIIEIHDIPYLYHTFVKHLIQLKKVMESLSHSQERK
;
A
#
# COMPACT_ATOMS: atom_id res chain seq x y z
N MET A 1 -29.81 -15.10 -17.16
CA MET A 1 -28.77 -14.21 -17.69
C MET A 1 -27.69 -14.17 -16.63
N TYR A 2 -26.50 -14.69 -16.93
CA TYR A 2 -25.38 -14.70 -16.00
C TYR A 2 -24.45 -13.54 -16.36
N PHE A 3 -23.84 -12.92 -15.36
CA PHE A 3 -22.76 -11.95 -15.55
C PHE A 3 -21.58 -12.61 -16.29
N SER A 4 -20.90 -11.84 -17.15
CA SER A 4 -19.61 -12.29 -17.71
C SER A 4 -18.53 -12.26 -16.62
N GLN A 5 -17.41 -12.95 -16.83
CA GLN A 5 -16.28 -12.87 -15.89
C GLN A 5 -15.77 -11.43 -15.76
N GLU A 6 -15.75 -10.68 -16.86
CA GLU A 6 -15.35 -9.27 -16.86
C GLU A 6 -16.26 -8.41 -15.98
N ASP A 7 -17.58 -8.65 -16.03
CA ASP A 7 -18.53 -7.95 -15.14
C ASP A 7 -18.27 -8.30 -13.67
N VAL A 8 -17.97 -9.56 -13.38
CA VAL A 8 -17.66 -10.02 -12.02
C VAL A 8 -16.39 -9.37 -11.51
N ASP A 9 -15.33 -9.34 -12.32
CA ASP A 9 -14.05 -8.72 -11.97
C ASP A 9 -14.22 -7.22 -11.72
N PHE A 10 -14.98 -6.51 -12.58
CA PHE A 10 -15.28 -5.09 -12.41
C PHE A 10 -16.04 -4.81 -11.11
N ILE A 11 -17.08 -5.61 -10.80
CA ILE A 11 -17.84 -5.49 -9.57
C ILE A 11 -16.94 -5.75 -8.36
N GLN A 12 -16.11 -6.79 -8.41
CA GLN A 12 -15.20 -7.14 -7.33
C GLN A 12 -14.20 -6.01 -7.05
N ASN A 13 -13.55 -5.48 -8.08
CA ASN A 13 -12.59 -4.38 -7.94
C ASN A 13 -13.25 -3.10 -7.43
N SER A 14 -14.47 -2.81 -7.88
CA SER A 14 -15.25 -1.66 -7.36
C SER A 14 -15.54 -1.80 -5.86
N LEU A 15 -15.86 -3.02 -5.41
CA LEU A 15 -16.07 -3.31 -3.98
C LEU A 15 -14.75 -3.23 -3.18
N ASP A 16 -13.63 -3.68 -3.77
CA ASP A 16 -12.31 -3.54 -3.17
C ASP A 16 -11.91 -2.07 -2.99
N ASN A 17 -12.11 -1.25 -4.02
CA ASN A 17 -11.87 0.19 -3.98
C ASN A 17 -12.71 0.89 -2.92
N LEU A 18 -14.00 0.55 -2.82
CA LEU A 18 -14.87 1.05 -1.75
C LEU A 18 -14.35 0.67 -0.36
N HIS A 19 -13.80 -0.53 -0.22
CA HIS A 19 -13.24 -0.98 1.05
C HIS A 19 -11.96 -0.20 1.40
N ILE A 20 -11.09 0.08 0.43
CA ILE A 20 -9.91 0.94 0.62
C ILE A 20 -10.32 2.32 1.11
N LEU A 21 -11.27 2.97 0.42
CA LEU A 21 -11.77 4.28 0.83
C LEU A 21 -12.37 4.26 2.23
N LYS A 22 -13.11 3.21 2.57
CA LYS A 22 -13.64 3.04 3.92
C LYS A 22 -12.53 2.95 4.96
N LEU A 23 -11.48 2.17 4.70
CA LEU A 23 -10.33 2.05 5.62
C LEU A 23 -9.69 3.41 5.84
N LEU A 24 -9.41 4.16 4.78
CA LEU A 24 -8.83 5.50 4.86
C LEU A 24 -9.73 6.47 5.65
N HIS A 25 -11.02 6.49 5.35
CA HIS A 25 -11.98 7.33 6.08
C HIS A 25 -12.04 6.96 7.56
N ASP A 26 -12.11 5.66 7.90
CA ASP A 26 -12.15 5.19 9.29
C ASP A 26 -10.86 5.58 10.06
N ASP A 27 -9.76 5.81 9.35
CA ASP A 27 -8.48 6.29 9.88
C ASP A 27 -8.31 7.82 9.86
N GLY A 28 -9.36 8.55 9.49
CA GLY A 28 -9.44 10.01 9.58
C GLY A 28 -8.89 10.75 8.36
N PHE A 29 -8.61 10.04 7.26
CA PHE A 29 -8.23 10.68 6.00
C PHE A 29 -9.45 11.30 5.32
N ASP A 30 -9.26 12.48 4.73
CA ASP A 30 -10.29 13.12 3.90
C ASP A 30 -10.34 12.46 2.52
N ILE A 31 -11.20 11.46 2.38
CA ILE A 31 -11.38 10.74 1.12
C ILE A 31 -12.06 11.56 0.02
N SER A 32 -12.58 12.76 0.33
CA SER A 32 -13.22 13.61 -0.68
C SER A 32 -12.24 14.15 -1.72
N THR A 33 -10.95 14.14 -1.41
CA THR A 33 -9.88 14.54 -2.32
C THR A 33 -9.43 13.41 -3.26
N ILE A 34 -9.94 12.19 -3.09
CA ILE A 34 -9.60 11.05 -3.94
C ILE A 34 -10.46 11.09 -5.20
N GLU A 35 -9.86 11.56 -6.29
CA GLU A 35 -10.48 11.54 -7.62
C GLU A 35 -10.38 10.12 -8.24
N HIS A 36 -11.32 9.79 -9.13
CA HIS A 36 -11.22 8.61 -10.00
C HIS A 36 -11.09 7.23 -9.33
N TRP A 37 -11.66 7.03 -8.13
CA TRP A 37 -11.68 5.73 -7.46
C TRP A 37 -12.60 4.67 -8.10
N ILE A 38 -13.54 5.11 -8.95
CA ILE A 38 -14.23 4.25 -9.94
C ILE A 38 -13.64 4.63 -11.29
N GLU A 39 -12.92 3.71 -11.93
CA GLU A 39 -12.49 3.88 -13.32
C GLU A 39 -13.73 3.73 -14.22
N ASP A 40 -14.02 4.77 -15.01
CA ASP A 40 -15.20 4.81 -15.86
C ASP A 40 -15.09 3.73 -16.95
N SER A 41 -16.11 2.88 -17.00
CA SER A 41 -16.28 1.71 -17.90
C SER A 41 -16.06 1.96 -19.40
N ALA A 42 -15.89 3.22 -19.82
CA ALA A 42 -15.61 3.61 -21.20
C ALA A 42 -14.12 3.46 -21.60
N TYR A 43 -13.19 3.36 -20.66
CA TYR A 43 -11.77 3.15 -20.94
C TYR A 43 -11.34 1.72 -20.60
N HIS A 44 -11.65 0.83 -21.54
CA HIS A 44 -11.00 -0.45 -21.82
C HIS A 44 -9.85 -0.93 -20.90
N TYR A 45 -10.09 -2.07 -20.24
CA TYR A 45 -9.25 -3.27 -20.31
C TYR A 45 -7.76 -3.18 -19.91
N THR A 46 -7.38 -2.31 -18.99
CA THR A 46 -6.08 -2.41 -18.33
C THR A 46 -6.27 -3.11 -16.98
N ARG A 47 -5.52 -4.20 -16.77
CA ARG A 47 -5.51 -5.04 -15.56
C ARG A 47 -5.08 -4.31 -14.28
N ASP A 48 -5.04 -2.98 -14.29
CA ASP A 48 -4.54 -2.13 -13.22
C ASP A 48 -5.67 -1.59 -12.34
N TYR A 49 -6.84 -2.24 -12.36
CA TYR A 49 -8.00 -1.85 -11.57
C TYR A 49 -7.65 -1.86 -10.07
N GLY A 50 -7.65 -0.67 -9.47
CA GLY A 50 -7.30 -0.48 -8.05
C GLY A 50 -5.84 -0.06 -7.82
N TYR A 51 -4.95 -0.20 -8.81
CA TYR A 51 -3.57 0.30 -8.72
C TYR A 51 -3.54 1.81 -8.49
N SER A 52 -4.29 2.57 -9.28
CA SER A 52 -4.36 4.04 -9.18
C SER A 52 -4.78 4.50 -7.77
N LEU A 53 -5.78 3.82 -7.19
CA LEU A 53 -6.24 4.08 -5.84
C LEU A 53 -5.23 3.63 -4.79
N PHE A 54 -4.58 2.48 -4.99
CA PHE A 54 -3.51 2.00 -4.11
C PHE A 54 -2.31 2.97 -4.09
N TYR A 55 -1.85 3.43 -5.26
CA TYR A 55 -0.77 4.41 -5.37
C TYR A 55 -1.15 5.73 -4.67
N SER A 56 -2.35 6.24 -4.94
CA SER A 56 -2.87 7.42 -4.23
C SER A 56 -2.91 7.21 -2.71
N THR A 57 -3.27 5.99 -2.27
CA THR A 57 -3.26 5.61 -0.86
C THR A 57 -1.86 5.68 -0.25
N LEU A 58 -0.82 5.26 -0.99
CA LEU A 58 0.56 5.42 -0.53
C LEU A 58 0.89 6.90 -0.29
N ASP A 59 0.50 7.78 -1.19
CA ASP A 59 0.71 9.24 -1.05
C ASP A 59 -0.05 9.84 0.15
N PHE A 60 -1.21 9.29 0.53
CA PHE A 60 -1.90 9.70 1.76
C PHE A 60 -1.19 9.22 3.02
N LEU A 61 -0.70 7.98 3.01
CA LEU A 61 -0.10 7.35 4.19
C LEU A 61 1.33 7.80 4.43
N PHE A 62 2.08 8.07 3.35
CA PHE A 62 3.50 8.31 3.39
C PHE A 62 3.86 9.54 2.56
N THR A 63 4.78 10.33 3.09
CA THR A 63 5.42 11.41 2.36
C THR A 63 6.58 10.89 1.52
N GLY A 64 6.82 11.52 0.37
CA GLY A 64 7.98 11.22 -0.47
C GLY A 64 7.92 9.84 -1.14
N VAL A 65 6.75 9.44 -1.65
CA VAL A 65 6.58 8.22 -2.45
C VAL A 65 7.20 8.42 -3.82
N THR A 66 8.10 7.53 -4.22
CA THR A 66 8.65 7.49 -5.58
C THR A 66 8.47 6.10 -6.16
N GLU A 67 7.79 5.99 -7.29
CA GLU A 67 7.72 4.74 -8.06
C GLU A 67 9.01 4.55 -8.87
N GLU A 68 9.64 3.38 -8.75
CA GLU A 68 10.78 2.98 -9.57
C GLU A 68 10.32 2.19 -10.79
N ASP A 69 10.83 2.57 -11.96
CA ASP A 69 10.53 1.88 -13.21
C ASP A 69 11.08 0.44 -13.18
N CYS A 70 10.15 -0.51 -13.26
CA CYS A 70 10.43 -1.94 -13.24
C CYS A 70 10.28 -2.59 -14.64
N SER A 71 10.21 -1.81 -15.71
CA SER A 71 9.96 -2.25 -17.10
C SER A 71 10.97 -3.25 -17.68
N GLY A 72 12.10 -3.49 -17.00
CA GLY A 72 13.09 -4.51 -17.35
C GLY A 72 12.91 -5.86 -16.64
N SER A 73 11.94 -6.01 -15.75
CA SER A 73 11.70 -7.24 -14.99
C SER A 73 10.94 -8.29 -15.83
N GLN A 74 11.18 -9.57 -15.54
CA GLN A 74 10.52 -10.69 -16.27
C GLN A 74 9.07 -10.92 -15.82
N TYR A 75 8.60 -10.20 -14.80
CA TYR A 75 7.31 -10.36 -14.14
C TYR A 75 6.70 -8.99 -13.85
N ASN A 76 5.38 -8.91 -13.69
CA ASN A 76 4.73 -7.67 -13.27
C ASN A 76 5.22 -7.33 -11.85
N MET A 77 5.90 -6.21 -11.70
CA MET A 77 6.43 -5.74 -10.43
C MET A 77 6.25 -4.24 -10.33
N TYR A 78 5.71 -3.80 -9.21
CA TYR A 78 5.69 -2.39 -8.82
C TYR A 78 6.63 -2.21 -7.64
N LYS A 79 7.46 -1.16 -7.66
CA LYS A 79 8.38 -0.85 -6.58
C LYS A 79 8.27 0.62 -6.21
N PHE A 80 8.10 0.86 -4.92
CA PHE A 80 8.01 2.19 -4.34
C PHE A 80 9.09 2.38 -3.30
N VAL A 81 9.76 3.52 -3.36
CA VAL A 81 10.68 3.98 -2.33
C VAL A 81 9.99 5.08 -1.54
N LEU A 82 9.88 4.89 -0.23
CA LEU A 82 9.24 5.81 0.69
C LEU A 82 10.28 6.50 1.57
N GLN A 83 10.38 7.81 1.43
CA GLN A 83 11.26 8.68 2.23
C GLN A 83 10.47 9.47 3.27
N ASP A 84 9.59 8.79 4.01
CA ASP A 84 8.68 9.45 4.94
C ASP A 84 9.38 9.96 6.21
N ASP A 85 9.02 11.17 6.64
CA ASP A 85 9.60 11.82 7.84
C ASP A 85 9.46 10.97 9.11
N THR A 86 8.37 10.20 9.24
CA THR A 86 8.14 9.35 10.41
C THR A 86 9.11 8.18 10.42
N ILE A 87 9.39 7.62 9.23
CA ILE A 87 10.35 6.53 9.04
C ILE A 87 11.75 7.05 9.39
N GLN A 88 12.13 8.22 8.88
CA GLN A 88 13.41 8.86 9.19
C GLN A 88 13.57 9.14 10.69
N LYS A 89 12.53 9.65 11.35
CA LYS A 89 12.52 9.82 12.81
C LYS A 89 12.76 8.50 13.53
N CYS A 90 12.09 7.42 13.12
CA CYS A 90 12.29 6.10 13.73
C CYS A 90 13.71 5.59 13.54
N ILE A 91 14.28 5.73 12.35
CA ILE A 91 15.67 5.32 12.03
C ILE A 91 16.70 6.15 12.82
N ASN A 92 16.40 7.41 13.11
CA ASN A 92 17.28 8.25 13.95
C ASN A 92 17.19 7.90 15.44
N ILE A 93 16.05 7.37 15.91
CA ILE A 93 15.82 6.99 17.31
C ILE A 93 16.38 5.59 17.62
N TYR A 94 16.27 4.66 16.67
CA TYR A 94 16.61 3.25 16.84
C TYR A 94 17.64 2.82 15.82
N SER A 95 18.58 1.94 16.19
CA SER A 95 19.41 1.30 15.17
C SER A 95 18.52 0.48 14.21
N LEU A 96 18.92 0.37 12.94
CA LEU A 96 18.15 -0.37 11.93
C LEU A 96 17.77 -1.80 12.40
N PRO A 97 18.68 -2.61 13.00
CA PRO A 97 18.32 -3.93 13.50
C PRO A 97 17.27 -3.91 14.62
N GLU A 98 17.30 -2.92 15.51
CA GLU A 98 16.31 -2.78 16.59
C GLU A 98 14.94 -2.37 16.05
N LEU A 99 14.92 -1.45 15.08
CA LEU A 99 13.70 -1.01 14.43
C LEU A 99 13.07 -2.16 13.63
N GLN A 100 13.87 -2.88 12.85
CA GLN A 100 13.42 -4.09 12.14
C GLN A 100 12.84 -5.13 13.11
N LYS A 101 13.48 -5.35 14.27
CA LYS A 101 12.94 -6.26 15.30
C LYS A 101 11.60 -5.79 15.85
N LYS A 102 11.41 -4.48 16.06
CA LYS A 102 10.13 -3.91 16.53
C LYS A 102 9.03 -4.02 15.47
N LEU A 103 9.38 -3.92 14.20
CA LEU A 103 8.47 -3.96 13.06
C LEU A 103 8.35 -5.35 12.42
N GLN A 104 8.98 -6.38 13.00
CA GLN A 104 9.12 -7.69 12.36
C GLN A 104 7.79 -8.29 11.90
N SER A 105 6.71 -8.15 12.67
CA SER A 105 5.38 -8.65 12.29
C SER A 105 4.76 -7.95 11.08
N TYR A 106 5.25 -6.75 10.75
CA TYR A 106 4.78 -5.95 9.62
C TYR A 106 5.70 -6.07 8.41
N LEU A 107 6.99 -6.37 8.60
CA LEU A 107 7.95 -6.55 7.52
C LEU A 107 7.91 -7.96 6.89
N VAL A 108 6.93 -8.79 7.26
CA VAL A 108 6.69 -10.07 6.61
C VAL A 108 5.95 -9.89 5.30
N THR A 109 6.28 -10.72 4.31
CA THR A 109 5.56 -10.79 3.04
C THR A 109 4.07 -11.03 3.28
N GLN A 110 3.22 -10.14 2.77
CA GLN A 110 1.78 -10.35 2.75
C GLN A 110 1.38 -10.94 1.41
N TYR A 111 0.49 -11.93 1.44
CA TYR A 111 -0.04 -12.57 0.24
C TYR A 111 -1.48 -12.14 0.03
N ASP A 112 -1.83 -11.87 -1.22
CA ASP A 112 -3.22 -11.69 -1.63
C ASP A 112 -3.98 -13.02 -1.42
N PRO A 113 -5.09 -13.05 -0.65
CA PRO A 113 -5.78 -14.28 -0.29
C PRO A 113 -6.40 -15.04 -1.48
N PHE A 114 -6.61 -14.40 -2.63
CA PHE A 114 -7.25 -15.03 -3.80
C PHE A 114 -6.34 -15.09 -5.03
N GLY A 115 -5.07 -14.68 -4.89
CA GLY A 115 -4.13 -14.55 -5.99
C GLY A 115 -2.73 -15.10 -5.70
N GLY A 116 -1.83 -14.85 -6.64
CA GLY A 116 -0.39 -15.08 -6.47
C GLY A 116 0.38 -13.82 -6.06
N ALA A 117 -0.31 -12.69 -5.93
CA ALA A 117 0.34 -11.42 -5.67
C ALA A 117 0.85 -11.32 -4.23
N GLU A 118 1.98 -10.65 -4.07
CA GLU A 118 2.63 -10.46 -2.77
C GLU A 118 3.09 -9.02 -2.57
N LEU A 119 2.95 -8.54 -1.33
CA LEU A 119 3.49 -7.29 -0.84
C LEU A 119 4.72 -7.59 0.02
N ILE A 120 5.88 -7.08 -0.39
CA ILE A 120 7.14 -7.19 0.33
C ILE A 120 7.55 -5.82 0.84
N LEU A 121 7.88 -5.75 2.13
CA LEU A 121 8.28 -4.51 2.80
C LEU A 121 9.70 -4.64 3.32
N THR A 122 10.60 -3.82 2.79
CA THR A 122 12.02 -3.85 3.18
C THR A 122 12.43 -2.51 3.78
N LEU A 123 12.70 -2.50 5.09
CA LEU A 123 13.25 -1.33 5.76
C LEU A 123 14.76 -1.19 5.51
N LYS A 124 15.17 -0.01 5.05
CA LYS A 124 16.56 0.40 4.79
C LYS A 124 16.95 1.58 5.68
N GLU A 125 18.21 1.99 5.62
CA GLU A 125 18.72 3.15 6.37
C GLU A 125 18.13 4.49 5.88
N ASP A 126 17.70 4.54 4.62
CA ASP A 126 17.20 5.72 3.93
C ASP A 126 15.68 5.71 3.72
N GLY A 127 14.97 4.69 4.19
CA GLY A 127 13.51 4.64 4.09
C GLY A 127 12.93 3.23 4.09
N LEU A 128 11.71 3.12 3.56
CA LEU A 128 11.00 1.87 3.38
C LEU A 128 10.81 1.61 1.89
N ILE A 129 11.17 0.40 1.45
CA ILE A 129 10.88 -0.08 0.10
C ILE A 129 9.62 -0.94 0.18
N ILE A 130 8.67 -0.65 -0.71
CA ILE A 130 7.48 -1.46 -0.95
C ILE A 130 7.62 -2.09 -2.33
N GLU A 131 7.49 -3.41 -2.39
CA GLU A 131 7.45 -4.16 -3.63
C GLU A 131 6.11 -4.91 -3.71
N ILE A 132 5.42 -4.79 -4.84
CA ILE A 132 4.27 -5.62 -5.18
C ILE A 132 4.67 -6.49 -6.36
N HIS A 133 4.62 -7.80 -6.17
CA HIS A 133 4.84 -8.75 -7.25
C HIS A 133 3.50 -9.30 -7.72
N ASP A 134 3.36 -9.41 -9.04
CA ASP A 134 2.12 -9.74 -9.73
C ASP A 134 0.97 -8.75 -9.45
N ILE A 135 -0.19 -8.96 -10.08
CA ILE A 135 -1.35 -8.09 -9.96
C ILE A 135 -2.27 -8.60 -8.84
N PRO A 136 -2.49 -7.83 -7.75
CA PRO A 136 -3.38 -8.22 -6.66
C PRO A 136 -4.84 -8.25 -7.09
N TYR A 137 -5.60 -9.22 -6.57
CA TYR A 137 -7.06 -9.22 -6.67
C TYR A 137 -7.70 -8.31 -5.63
N LEU A 138 -7.07 -8.11 -4.46
CA LEU A 138 -7.62 -7.33 -3.34
C LEU A 138 -6.56 -6.42 -2.70
N TYR A 139 -6.45 -5.20 -3.20
CA TYR A 139 -5.53 -4.18 -2.69
C TYR A 139 -5.88 -3.73 -1.27
N HIS A 140 -7.15 -3.82 -0.84
CA HIS A 140 -7.54 -3.42 0.53
C HIS A 140 -6.75 -4.17 1.62
N THR A 141 -6.34 -5.41 1.34
CA THR A 141 -5.58 -6.22 2.30
C THR A 141 -4.19 -5.62 2.54
N PHE A 142 -3.53 -5.18 1.48
CA PHE A 142 -2.23 -4.50 1.51
C PHE A 142 -2.36 -3.11 2.14
N VAL A 143 -3.38 -2.33 1.76
CA VAL A 143 -3.65 -1.02 2.36
C VAL A 143 -3.84 -1.13 3.87
N LYS A 144 -4.67 -2.07 4.34
CA LYS A 144 -4.89 -2.29 5.77
C LYS A 144 -3.59 -2.58 6.51
N HIS A 145 -2.71 -3.38 5.92
CA HIS A 145 -1.40 -3.70 6.50
C HIS A 145 -0.50 -2.47 6.59
N LEU A 146 -0.46 -1.66 5.54
CA LEU A 146 0.32 -0.42 5.47
C LEU A 146 -0.16 0.64 6.46
N ILE A 147 -1.47 0.80 6.62
CA ILE A 147 -2.06 1.66 7.65
C ILE A 147 -1.59 1.24 9.04
N GLN A 148 -1.63 -0.06 9.35
CA GLN A 148 -1.20 -0.57 10.65
C GLN A 148 0.30 -0.32 10.88
N LEU A 149 1.12 -0.52 9.84
CA LEU A 149 2.54 -0.20 9.88
C LEU A 149 2.78 1.28 10.18
N LYS A 150 2.10 2.19 9.47
CA LYS A 150 2.21 3.64 9.67
C LYS A 150 1.89 4.04 11.11
N LYS A 151 0.77 3.56 11.65
CA LYS A 151 0.37 3.84 13.04
C LYS A 151 1.40 3.37 14.07
N VAL A 152 2.00 2.19 13.84
CA VAL A 152 3.05 1.67 14.72
C VAL A 152 4.31 2.52 14.63
N MET A 153 4.72 2.93 13.41
CA MET A 153 5.85 3.84 13.22
C MET A 153 5.62 5.19 13.91
N GLU A 154 4.43 5.78 13.78
CA GLU A 154 4.04 7.00 14.48
C GLU A 154 4.14 6.83 15.99
N SER A 155 3.57 5.75 16.53
CA SER A 155 3.66 5.45 17.97
C SER A 155 5.11 5.29 18.45
N LEU A 156 5.98 4.67 17.65
CA LEU A 156 7.40 4.50 17.97
C LEU A 156 8.12 5.85 17.98
N SER A 157 7.87 6.70 16.98
CA SER A 157 8.48 8.03 16.87
C SER A 157 8.10 8.95 18.04
N HIS A 158 6.87 8.86 18.56
CA HIS A 158 6.38 9.71 19.66
C HIS A 158 6.75 9.17 21.06
N SER A 159 7.17 7.91 21.18
CA SER A 159 7.42 7.26 22.47
C SER A 159 8.61 7.83 23.27
N GLN A 160 9.48 8.62 22.63
CA GLN A 160 10.67 9.24 23.24
C GLN A 160 10.48 10.73 23.59
N GLU A 161 9.48 11.41 23.02
CA GLU A 161 9.17 12.82 23.38
C GLU A 161 8.55 12.95 24.79
N ARG A 162 8.21 11.83 25.43
CA ARG A 162 7.59 11.75 26.76
C ARG A 162 8.54 11.32 27.87
N LYS A 163 9.85 11.29 27.62
CA LYS A 163 10.89 11.05 28.63
C LYS A 163 11.72 12.30 28.86
#